data_AF-A0A8S2XQ05-F1
#
_entry.id   AF-A0A8S2XQ05-F1
#
_cell.length_a   1.000
_cell.length_b   1.000
_cell.length_c   1.000
_cell.angle_alpha   90.00
_cell.angle_beta   90.00
_cell.angle_gamma   90.00
#
_symmetry.space_group_name_H-M   'P 1'
#
loop_
_entity.id
_entity.type
_entity.pdbx_description
1 polymer ?
#
loop_
_entity_poly.entity_id
_entity_poly.type
_entity_poly.pdbx_seq_one_letter_code
_entity_poly.pdbx_strand_id
1 'polypeptide(L)' 'AEQKQDRFLHISTAEIEPFTNELEDQTLKETVLRGVAYLHEGLSHKDRTIVEELYTAGALQVCIVSRSMLWTLNLFSYLV' A
#
# COMPACT_ATOMS: atom_id res chain seq x y z
N ALA A 1 -7.97 -24.51 -5.77
CA ALA A 1 -8.28 -23.22 -5.12
C ALA A 1 -7.87 -22.14 -6.11
N GLU A 2 -8.83 -21.39 -6.65
CA GLU A 2 -8.51 -20.30 -7.58
C GLU A 2 -7.73 -19.22 -6.84
N GLN A 3 -6.47 -19.01 -7.23
CA GLN A 3 -5.66 -17.93 -6.69
C GLN A 3 -6.13 -16.61 -7.31
N LYS A 4 -7.06 -15.93 -6.64
CA LYS A 4 -7.45 -14.56 -6.99
C LYS A 4 -6.24 -13.65 -6.77
N GLN A 5 -5.65 -13.15 -7.86
CA GLN A 5 -4.36 -12.44 -7.84
C GLN A 5 -4.40 -11.11 -7.06
N ASP A 6 -5.58 -10.54 -6.88
CA ASP A 6 -5.91 -9.24 -6.28
C ASP A 6 -6.71 -9.39 -4.98
N ARG A 7 -6.57 -10.53 -4.27
CA ARG A 7 -7.37 -10.84 -3.07
C ARG A 7 -7.29 -9.78 -1.97
N PHE A 8 -6.17 -9.06 -1.86
CA PHE A 8 -5.93 -8.06 -0.81
C PHE A 8 -6.32 -6.64 -1.22
N LEU A 9 -6.79 -6.46 -2.46
CA LEU A 9 -7.27 -5.17 -2.96
C LEU A 9 -8.79 -5.12 -2.79
N HIS A 10 -9.28 -4.16 -2.02
CA HIS A 10 -10.70 -4.05 -1.68
C HIS A 10 -11.48 -3.03 -2.53
N ILE A 11 -10.80 -2.40 -3.49
CA ILE A 11 -11.39 -1.46 -4.44
C ILE A 11 -11.14 -1.94 -5.87
N SER A 12 -11.86 -1.39 -6.85
CA SER A 12 -11.61 -1.75 -8.25
C SER A 12 -10.28 -1.18 -8.75
N THR A 13 -9.72 -1.80 -9.80
CA THR A 13 -8.50 -1.29 -10.45
C THR A 13 -8.67 0.11 -11.01
N ALA A 14 -9.86 0.45 -11.50
CA ALA A 14 -10.18 1.79 -12.01
C ALA A 14 -10.16 2.86 -10.90
N GLU A 15 -10.54 2.50 -9.67
CA GLU A 15 -10.53 3.42 -8.54
C GLU A 15 -9.12 3.67 -7.99
N ILE A 16 -8.23 2.68 -8.06
CA ILE A 16 -6.84 2.80 -7.55
C ILE A 16 -5.85 3.35 -8.59
N GLU A 17 -6.18 3.30 -9.88
CA GLU A 17 -5.34 3.77 -10.99
C GLU A 17 -4.81 5.21 -10.82
N PRO A 18 -5.63 6.20 -10.41
CA PRO A 18 -5.14 7.56 -10.21
C PRO A 18 -3.99 7.64 -9.20
N PHE A 19 -4.12 6.94 -8.06
CA PHE A 19 -3.12 6.93 -7.00
C PHE A 19 -1.86 6.15 -7.40
N THR A 20 -2.04 5.01 -8.07
CA THR A 20 -0.92 4.17 -8.51
C THR A 20 -0.13 4.78 -9.66
N ASN A 21 -0.74 5.65 -10.46
CA ASN A 21 -0.05 6.43 -11.48
C ASN A 21 0.81 7.55 -10.91
N GLU A 22 0.55 7.94 -9.67
CA GLU A 22 1.29 8.97 -8.98
C GLU A 22 2.52 8.47 -8.21
N LEU A 23 2.63 7.15 -8.04
CA LEU A 23 3.76 6.50 -7.37
C LEU A 23 5.02 6.55 -8.23
N GLU A 24 6.14 6.87 -7.60
CA GLU A 24 7.45 6.93 -8.25
C GLU A 24 8.09 5.54 -8.34
N ASP A 25 8.00 4.75 -7.27
CA ASP A 25 8.52 3.39 -7.24
C ASP A 25 7.61 2.41 -8.02
N GLN A 26 8.18 1.80 -9.07
CA GLN A 26 7.46 0.86 -9.95
C GLN A 26 7.13 -0.46 -9.27
N THR A 27 8.00 -0.95 -8.38
CA THR A 27 7.73 -2.17 -7.61
C THR A 27 6.62 -1.93 -6.60
N LEU A 28 6.60 -0.74 -5.96
CA LEU A 28 5.51 -0.35 -5.07
C LEU A 28 4.19 -0.31 -5.84
N LYS A 29 4.19 0.31 -7.03
CA LYS A 29 3.01 0.35 -7.92
C LYS A 29 2.45 -1.04 -8.20
N GLU A 30 3.30 -1.99 -8.59
CA GLU A 30 2.88 -3.37 -8.87
C GLU A 30 2.29 -4.07 -7.65
N THR A 31 2.91 -3.89 -6.48
CA THR A 31 2.41 -4.52 -5.24
C THR A 31 1.08 -3.92 -4.78
N VAL A 32 0.92 -2.59 -4.88
CA VAL A 32 -0.30 -1.87 -4.49
C VAL A 32 -1.49 -2.32 -5.35
N LEU A 33 -1.28 -2.57 -6.65
CA LEU A 33 -2.29 -3.13 -7.55
C LEU A 33 -2.75 -4.55 -7.16
N ARG A 34 -2.02 -5.23 -6.27
CA ARG A 34 -2.42 -6.53 -5.69
C ARG A 34 -2.95 -6.40 -4.26
N GLY A 35 -3.02 -5.18 -3.71
CA GLY A 35 -3.50 -4.88 -2.37
C GLY A 35 -2.46 -5.04 -1.26
N VAL A 36 -1.17 -5.05 -1.62
CA VAL A 36 -0.05 -5.13 -0.68
C VAL A 36 0.83 -3.90 -0.89
N ALA A 37 1.15 -3.17 0.18
CA ALA A 37 2.13 -2.09 0.14
C ALA A 37 3.35 -2.40 1.01
N TYR A 38 4.42 -1.65 0.79
CA TYR A 38 5.56 -1.63 1.70
C TYR A 38 6.01 -0.20 1.98
N LEU A 39 6.55 0.03 3.17
CA LEU A 39 7.06 1.31 3.63
C LEU A 39 8.49 1.13 4.14
N HIS A 40 9.41 1.91 3.58
CA HIS A 40 10.78 2.05 4.07
C HIS A 40 11.30 3.47 3.79
N GLU A 41 12.44 3.80 4.40
CA GLU A 41 13.01 5.15 4.44
C GLU A 41 13.55 5.65 3.09
N GLY A 42 13.61 4.77 2.10
CA GLY A 42 14.01 5.09 0.73
C GLY A 42 12.86 5.55 -0.16
N LEU A 43 11.60 5.35 0.25
CA LEU A 43 10.45 5.83 -0.53
C LEU A 43 10.35 7.35 -0.46
N SER A 44 9.85 7.96 -1.55
CA SER A 44 9.55 9.38 -1.58
C SER A 44 8.48 9.73 -0.52
N HIS A 45 8.44 10.98 -0.07
CA HIS A 45 7.40 11.41 0.87
C HIS A 45 6.01 11.23 0.25
N LYS A 46 5.88 11.47 -1.06
CA LYS A 46 4.64 11.30 -1.82
C LYS A 46 4.15 9.84 -1.79
N ASP A 47 5.04 8.89 -2.09
CA ASP A 47 4.69 7.46 -2.12
C ASP A 47 4.20 6.98 -0.74
N ARG A 48 4.85 7.44 0.34
CA ARG A 48 4.45 7.12 1.71
C ARG A 48 3.05 7.65 2.02
N THR A 49 2.78 8.91 1.72
CA THR A 49 1.46 9.53 1.96
C THR A 49 0.36 8.78 1.22
N ILE A 50 0.58 8.44 -0.05
CA ILE A 50 -0.39 7.68 -0.85
C ILE A 50 -0.67 6.30 -0.22
N VAL A 51 0.40 5.57 0.15
CA VAL A 51 0.26 4.25 0.79
C VAL A 51 -0.48 4.33 2.13
N GLU A 52 -0.14 5.31 2.97
CA GLU A 52 -0.77 5.52 4.27
C GLU A 52 -2.27 5.81 4.13
N GLU A 53 -2.65 6.68 3.18
CA GLU A 53 -4.05 7.01 2.88
C GLU A 53 -4.82 5.79 2.36
N LEU A 54 -4.26 5.06 1.38
CA LEU A 54 -4.89 3.88 0.80
C LEU A 54 -5.06 2.75 1.83
N TYR A 55 -4.06 2.53 2.69
CA TYR A 55 -4.16 1.53 3.75
C TYR A 55 -5.17 1.94 4.83
N THR A 56 -5.14 3.19 5.26
CA THR A 56 -6.09 3.71 6.28
C THR A 56 -7.53 3.70 5.77
N ALA A 57 -7.74 3.97 4.48
CA ALA A 57 -9.04 3.86 3.83
C ALA A 57 -9.53 2.41 3.67
N GLY A 58 -8.68 1.42 3.95
CA GLY A 58 -9.00 -0.01 3.83
C GLY A 58 -8.96 -0.53 2.39
N ALA A 59 -8.44 0.25 1.44
CA ALA A 59 -8.27 -0.18 0.06
C ALA A 59 -7.20 -1.29 -0.06
N LEU A 60 -6.15 -1.21 0.75
CA LEU A 60 -5.08 -2.19 0.85
C LEU A 60 -5.22 -3.00 2.14
N GLN A 61 -5.18 -4.31 2.06
CA GLN A 61 -5.31 -5.16 3.25
C GLN A 61 -3.97 -5.38 3.98
N VAL A 62 -2.84 -5.27 3.27
CA VAL A 62 -1.52 -5.63 3.83
C VAL A 62 -0.53 -4.49 3.62
N CYS A 63 0.19 -4.12 4.69
CA CYS A 63 1.30 -3.18 4.63
C CYS A 63 2.52 -3.75 5.36
N ILE A 64 3.67 -3.78 4.68
CA ILE A 64 4.96 -4.26 5.20
C ILE A 64 5.80 -3.04 5.57
N VAL A 65 6.23 -2.93 6.82
CA VAL A 65 6.88 -1.71 7.31
C VAL A 65 8.28 -2.01 7.83
N SER A 66 9.29 -1.21 7.43
CA SER A 66 10.62 -1.30 8.01
C SER A 66 10.60 -0.90 9.50
N ARG A 67 11.33 -1.65 10.34
CA ARG A 67 11.34 -1.45 11.81
C ARG A 67 11.61 -0.01 12.22
N SER A 68 12.45 0.69 11.48
CA SER A 68 12.87 2.07 11.71
C SER A 68 11.75 3.10 11.55
N MET A 69 10.67 2.78 10.82
CA MET A 69 9.53 3.68 10.62
C MET A 69 8.41 3.55 11.66
N LEU A 70 8.48 2.56 12.57
CA LEU A 70 7.40 2.26 13.52
C LEU A 70 6.99 3.43 14.40
N TRP A 71 7.92 4.35 14.68
CA TRP A 71 7.68 5.51 15.54
C TRP A 71 7.14 6.73 14.77
N THR A 72 7.23 6.70 13.44
CA THR A 72 6.87 7.83 12.58
C THR A 72 5.54 7.62 11.85
N LEU A 73 5.01 6.39 11.86
CA LEU A 73 3.79 6.02 11.15
C LEU A 73 2.57 6.08 12.07
N ASN A 74 1.46 6.57 11.52
CA ASN A 74 0.16 6.55 12.17
C ASN A 74 -0.76 5.52 11.51
N LEU A 75 -0.34 4.25 11.52
CA LEU A 75 -1.09 3.13 10.92
C LEU A 75 -1.62 2.20 12.00
N PHE A 76 -2.88 1.80 11.85
CA PHE A 76 -3.52 0.81 12.71
C PHE A 76 -3.86 -0.42 11.89
N SER A 77 -3.58 -1.60 12.45
CA SER A 77 -3.89 -2.88 11.82
C SER A 77 -4.62 -3.79 12.79
N TYR A 78 -5.42 -4.71 12.24
CA TYR A 78 -6.04 -5.77 13.02
C TYR A 78 -5.01 -6.83 13.45
N LEU A 79 -4.02 -7.12 12.60
CA LEU A 79 -2.93 -8.08 12.83
C LEU A 79 -1.59 -7.40 12.56
N VAL A 80 -0.63 -7.56 13.50
CA VAL A 80 0.74 -7.02 13.43
C VAL A 80 1.74 -8.15 13.63
#